data_AF-A0A9W8UEU8-F1
#
_entry.id   AF-A0A9W8UEU8-F1
#
_cell.length_a   1.000
_cell.length_b   1.000
_cell.length_c   1.000
_cell.angle_alpha   90.00
_cell.angle_beta   90.00
_cell.angle_gamma   90.00
#
_symmetry.space_group_name_H-M   'P 1'
#
loop_
_entity.id
_entity.type
_entity.pdbx_description
1 polymer ?
#
loop_
_entity_poly.entity_id
_entity_poly.type
_entity_poly.pdbx_seq_one_letter_code
_entity_poly.pdbx_strand_id
1 'polypeptide(L)'
;MSPRYSRVVMSLGDVLQGDFFTEYIKRGVLTMFVDKETYERAGLPGKPYGPKGGRGTKPRWIITYNLRDPSMLRGKKGFDRLIYACKTVFNTPMTWLFCDNTTQTPNPEPIQQFFPTAFTSTPIASQDLAVLQPNLDVDPEVLAENDREALEYFATESYEWLSLIRLASPRVKPRDSIDPYLSRYCVPGDKAQETKIRKISWEGFMSTQWLHGLLMDVLAVCPSGTWFSLGATCFSKSIPGTSDELTILRPPNEAGKYLMWEIKAST
;
A
#
# COMPACT_ATOMS: atom_id res chain seq x y z
N MET A 1 1.95 0.22 18.47
CA MET A 1 1.03 1.39 18.57
C MET A 1 0.05 1.35 17.40
N SER A 2 -1.25 1.57 17.63
CA SER A 2 -2.25 1.57 16.54
C SER A 2 -2.04 2.76 15.61
N PRO A 3 -2.00 2.58 14.28
CA PRO A 3 -1.78 3.68 13.37
C PRO A 3 -2.99 4.63 13.37
N ARG A 4 -2.71 5.93 13.24
CA ARG A 4 -3.69 7.00 13.24
C ARG A 4 -3.58 7.82 11.96
N TYR A 5 -4.72 8.28 11.48
CA TYR A 5 -4.80 9.21 10.36
C TYR A 5 -6.01 10.12 10.52
N SER A 6 -5.97 11.28 9.86
CA SER A 6 -7.03 12.27 9.89
C SER A 6 -7.61 12.46 8.50
N ARG A 7 -8.94 12.56 8.40
CA ARG A 7 -9.64 12.96 7.19
C ARG A 7 -10.05 14.42 7.30
N VAL A 8 -9.77 15.21 6.27
CA VAL A 8 -10.06 16.65 6.26
C VAL A 8 -10.55 17.09 4.90
N VAL A 9 -11.44 18.08 4.86
CA VAL A 9 -11.93 18.69 3.61
C VAL A 9 -11.32 20.07 3.46
N MET A 10 -10.49 20.25 2.44
CA MET A 10 -9.81 21.52 2.13
C MET A 10 -9.38 21.57 0.66
N SER A 11 -9.08 22.76 0.14
CA SER A 11 -8.56 22.90 -1.23
C SER A 11 -7.08 22.49 -1.32
N LEU A 12 -6.60 22.21 -2.52
CA LEU A 12 -5.15 22.02 -2.75
C LEU A 12 -4.36 23.29 -2.39
N GLY A 13 -4.96 24.46 -2.57
CA GLY A 13 -4.36 25.73 -2.20
C GLY A 13 -4.07 25.82 -0.71
N ASP A 14 -4.98 25.35 0.14
CA ASP A 14 -4.83 25.35 1.59
C ASP A 14 -3.67 24.45 2.04
N VAL A 15 -3.48 23.29 1.38
CA VAL A 15 -2.37 22.36 1.65
C VAL A 15 -1.01 22.98 1.29
N LEU A 16 -0.96 23.80 0.23
CA LEU A 16 0.26 24.37 -0.33
C LEU A 16 0.60 25.78 0.17
N GLN A 17 -0.13 26.29 1.17
CA GLN A 17 0.05 27.64 1.69
C GLN A 17 0.25 27.69 3.20
N GLY A 18 0.71 28.86 3.67
CA GLY A 18 0.89 29.17 5.08
C GLY A 18 1.80 28.21 5.84
N ASP A 19 1.50 28.09 7.13
CA ASP A 19 2.23 27.26 8.09
C ASP A 19 1.93 25.78 7.86
N PHE A 20 0.73 25.45 7.35
CA PHE A 20 0.36 24.09 6.98
C PHE A 20 1.37 23.49 5.99
N PHE A 21 1.71 24.21 4.92
CA PHE A 21 2.73 23.74 3.96
C PHE A 21 4.16 23.74 4.50
N THR A 22 4.45 24.66 5.44
CA THR A 22 5.82 24.93 5.88
C THR A 22 6.26 24.01 7.01
N GLU A 23 5.35 23.72 7.93
CA GLU A 23 5.62 23.07 9.20
C GLU A 23 4.94 21.71 9.31
N TYR A 24 3.74 21.56 8.73
CA TYR A 24 2.91 20.37 8.92
C TYR A 24 3.10 19.32 7.81
N ILE A 25 3.31 19.76 6.57
CA ILE A 25 3.48 18.86 5.43
C ILE A 25 4.96 18.59 5.15
N LYS A 26 5.32 17.31 5.08
CA LYS A 26 6.62 16.89 4.56
C LYS A 26 6.74 17.32 3.10
N ARG A 27 7.53 18.37 2.85
CA ARG A 27 7.86 18.80 1.48
C ARG A 27 8.45 17.61 0.73
N GLY A 28 7.93 17.34 -0.46
CA GLY A 28 8.28 16.18 -1.26
C GLY A 28 7.76 16.33 -2.68
N VAL A 29 7.44 15.21 -3.32
CA VAL A 29 6.90 15.21 -4.68
C VAL A 29 5.38 15.25 -4.62
N LEU A 30 4.77 16.37 -5.04
CA LEU A 30 3.35 16.45 -5.32
C LEU A 30 3.08 15.79 -6.67
N THR A 31 2.24 14.77 -6.69
CA THR A 31 1.77 14.10 -7.91
C THR A 31 0.26 14.22 -7.98
N MET A 32 -0.25 14.78 -9.08
CA MET A 32 -1.68 14.94 -9.33
C MET A 32 -2.05 14.19 -10.60
N PHE A 33 -3.15 13.44 -10.53
CA PHE A 33 -3.76 12.78 -11.68
C PHE A 33 -5.06 13.49 -12.02
N VAL A 34 -5.13 14.09 -13.20
CA VAL A 34 -6.26 14.92 -13.62
C VAL A 34 -6.77 14.45 -14.98
N ASP A 35 -8.02 14.79 -15.30
CA ASP A 35 -8.52 14.61 -16.67
C ASP A 35 -7.93 15.65 -17.62
N LYS A 36 -8.20 15.46 -18.92
CA LYS A 36 -7.69 16.33 -19.98
C LYS A 36 -8.18 17.78 -19.83
N GLU A 37 -9.46 17.98 -19.54
CA GLU A 37 -10.05 19.32 -19.43
C GLU A 37 -9.40 20.12 -18.30
N THR A 38 -9.29 19.48 -17.12
CA THR A 38 -8.66 20.07 -15.94
C THR A 38 -7.18 20.36 -16.20
N TYR A 39 -6.46 19.45 -16.87
CA TYR A 39 -5.07 19.66 -17.26
C TYR A 39 -4.90 20.90 -18.17
N GLU A 40 -5.69 20.99 -19.23
CA GLU A 40 -5.61 22.08 -20.21
C GLU A 40 -5.96 23.42 -19.57
N ARG A 41 -6.99 23.46 -18.71
CA ARG A 41 -7.37 24.65 -17.93
C ARG A 41 -6.32 25.06 -16.91
N ALA A 42 -5.75 24.10 -16.18
CA ALA A 42 -4.71 24.37 -15.18
C ALA A 42 -3.44 24.91 -15.84
N GLY A 43 -3.19 24.51 -17.09
CA GLY A 43 -2.03 24.94 -17.86
C GLY A 43 -0.74 24.65 -17.11
N LEU A 44 -0.62 23.51 -16.43
CA LEU A 44 0.59 23.10 -15.72
C LEU A 44 1.39 22.09 -16.57
N PRO A 45 2.73 22.04 -16.47
CA PRO A 45 3.52 21.02 -17.14
C PRO A 45 3.14 19.61 -16.62
N GLY A 46 2.76 18.73 -17.54
CA GLY A 46 2.43 17.35 -17.24
C GLY A 46 2.60 16.46 -18.47
N LYS A 47 2.39 15.16 -18.29
CA LYS A 47 2.45 14.17 -19.36
C LYS A 47 1.21 13.28 -19.35
N PRO A 48 0.81 12.70 -20.50
CA PRO A 48 -0.23 11.68 -20.52
C PRO A 48 0.11 10.51 -19.60
N TYR A 49 -0.91 9.97 -18.92
CA TYR A 49 -0.82 8.85 -18.00
C TYR A 49 -1.76 7.71 -18.44
N GLY A 50 -1.22 6.48 -18.42
CA GLY A 50 -1.91 5.26 -18.82
C GLY A 50 -1.70 4.86 -20.29
N PRO A 51 -2.15 3.65 -20.69
CA PRO A 51 -2.01 3.16 -22.05
C PRO A 51 -2.78 4.02 -23.05
N LYS A 52 -2.13 4.37 -24.17
CA LYS A 52 -2.78 5.05 -25.29
C LYS A 52 -3.75 4.07 -25.98
N GLY A 53 -5.05 4.15 -25.68
CA GLY A 53 -6.10 3.59 -26.54
C GLY A 53 -6.75 2.26 -26.12
N GLY A 54 -7.04 2.05 -24.83
CA GLY A 54 -7.97 0.98 -24.40
C GLY A 54 -9.43 1.40 -24.52
N ARG A 55 -10.33 0.50 -24.95
CA ARG A 55 -11.79 0.73 -24.84
C ARG A 55 -12.15 0.88 -23.35
N GLY A 56 -12.67 2.05 -22.96
CA GLY A 56 -13.22 2.29 -21.62
C GLY A 56 -12.33 3.07 -20.65
N THR A 57 -11.06 3.36 -20.96
CA THR A 57 -10.20 4.18 -20.09
C THR A 57 -10.12 5.62 -20.60
N LYS A 58 -10.63 6.58 -19.81
CA LYS A 58 -10.42 8.01 -20.12
C LYS A 58 -8.93 8.32 -19.92
N PRO A 59 -8.24 8.94 -20.89
CA PRO A 59 -6.85 9.32 -20.72
C PRO A 59 -6.72 10.30 -19.56
N ARG A 60 -5.79 10.03 -18.63
CA ARG A 60 -5.43 10.94 -17.54
C ARG A 60 -4.14 11.66 -17.88
N TRP A 61 -3.89 12.75 -17.18
CA TRP A 61 -2.63 13.48 -17.20
C TRP A 61 -2.02 13.45 -15.81
N ILE A 62 -0.71 13.22 -15.75
CA ILE A 62 0.07 13.29 -14.51
C ILE A 62 0.85 14.60 -14.48
N ILE A 63 0.64 15.39 -13.43
CA ILE A 63 1.36 16.62 -13.13
C ILE A 63 2.21 16.35 -11.89
N THR A 64 3.51 16.60 -11.98
CA THR A 64 4.46 16.29 -10.91
C THR A 64 5.31 17.50 -10.57
N TYR A 65 5.35 17.86 -9.29
CA TYR A 65 6.20 18.92 -8.75
C TYR A 65 7.04 18.42 -7.60
N ASN A 66 8.36 18.59 -7.68
CA ASN A 66 9.21 18.45 -6.51
C ASN A 66 9.18 19.75 -5.71
N LEU A 67 8.42 19.78 -4.62
CA LEU A 67 8.22 20.96 -3.78
C LEU A 67 9.49 21.40 -3.00
N ARG A 68 10.59 20.67 -3.14
CA ARG A 68 11.92 21.03 -2.59
C ARG A 68 12.81 21.73 -3.62
N ASP A 69 12.41 21.77 -4.89
CA ASP A 69 13.18 22.40 -5.96
C ASP A 69 13.28 23.92 -5.73
N PRO A 70 14.43 24.58 -6.02
CA PRO A 70 14.56 26.03 -5.93
C PRO A 70 13.50 26.83 -6.71
N SER A 71 12.94 26.25 -7.78
CA SER A 71 11.84 26.84 -8.55
C SER A 71 10.48 26.82 -7.82
N MET A 72 10.35 26.02 -6.75
CA MET A 72 9.16 25.89 -5.91
C MET A 72 9.22 26.74 -4.64
N LEU A 73 10.17 27.67 -4.56
CA LEU A 73 10.20 28.68 -3.49
C LEU A 73 9.15 29.78 -3.76
N ARG A 74 8.63 30.38 -2.68
CA ARG A 74 7.66 31.49 -2.77
C ARG A 74 8.22 32.66 -3.59
N GLY A 75 7.40 33.21 -4.48
CA GLY A 75 7.77 34.31 -5.38
C GLY A 75 8.57 33.88 -6.61
N LYS A 76 8.76 32.56 -6.83
CA LYS A 76 9.30 32.03 -8.07
C LYS A 76 8.15 31.67 -9.01
N LYS A 77 8.35 31.98 -10.30
CA LYS A 77 7.36 31.72 -11.36
C LYS A 77 6.80 30.30 -11.37
N GLY A 78 7.62 29.30 -11.05
CA GLY A 78 7.20 27.90 -10.97
C GLY A 78 6.15 27.67 -9.89
N PHE A 79 6.46 28.07 -8.65
CA PHE A 79 5.53 27.98 -7.53
C PHE A 79 4.29 28.88 -7.73
N ASP A 80 4.47 30.10 -8.19
CA ASP A 80 3.37 31.05 -8.37
C ASP A 80 2.37 30.55 -9.42
N ARG A 81 2.83 29.88 -10.47
CA ARG A 81 1.96 29.21 -11.47
C ARG A 81 1.14 28.09 -10.85
N LEU A 82 1.74 27.26 -9.98
CA LEU A 82 1.04 26.21 -9.25
C LEU A 82 -0.04 26.80 -8.32
N ILE A 83 0.32 27.83 -7.55
CA ILE A 83 -0.62 28.53 -6.65
C ILE A 83 -1.75 29.20 -7.44
N TYR A 84 -1.45 29.79 -8.61
CA TYR A 84 -2.47 30.36 -9.48
C TYR A 84 -3.47 29.31 -9.98
N ALA A 85 -2.98 28.14 -10.40
CA ALA A 85 -3.85 27.03 -10.77
C ALA A 85 -4.69 26.52 -9.58
N CYS A 86 -4.17 26.57 -8.35
CA CYS A 86 -4.96 26.25 -7.15
C CYS A 86 -6.12 27.23 -6.94
N LYS A 87 -5.92 28.51 -7.23
CA LYS A 87 -6.97 29.55 -7.08
C LYS A 87 -8.03 29.51 -8.17
N THR A 88 -7.66 29.11 -9.39
CA THR A 88 -8.50 29.22 -10.58
C THR A 88 -9.09 27.91 -11.07
N VAL A 89 -8.41 26.79 -10.82
CA VAL A 89 -8.79 25.47 -11.33
C VAL A 89 -8.98 24.45 -10.20
N PHE A 90 -8.04 24.34 -9.27
CA PHE A 90 -8.15 23.43 -8.12
C PHE A 90 -8.72 24.12 -6.87
N ASN A 91 -9.72 24.96 -7.07
CA ASN A 91 -10.31 25.81 -6.03
C ASN A 91 -11.45 25.12 -5.26
N THR A 92 -11.87 23.94 -5.69
CA THR A 92 -12.90 23.16 -5.01
C THR A 92 -12.26 22.35 -3.87
N PRO A 93 -12.79 22.41 -2.64
CA PRO A 93 -12.34 21.56 -1.55
C PRO A 93 -12.48 20.07 -1.89
N MET A 94 -11.48 19.29 -1.50
CA MET A 94 -11.50 17.84 -1.65
C MET A 94 -11.16 17.15 -0.34
N THR A 95 -11.47 15.86 -0.26
CA THR A 95 -11.17 15.05 0.92
C THR A 95 -9.72 14.59 0.88
N TRP A 96 -8.98 14.91 1.93
CA TRP A 96 -7.60 14.53 2.15
C TRP A 96 -7.50 13.52 3.29
N LEU A 97 -6.53 12.61 3.19
CA LEU A 97 -6.11 11.71 4.27
C LEU A 97 -4.69 12.10 4.69
N PHE A 98 -4.49 12.39 5.96
CA PHE A 98 -3.21 12.75 6.55
C PHE A 98 -2.78 11.69 7.56
N CYS A 99 -1.56 11.17 7.44
CA CYS A 99 -0.95 10.32 8.45
C CYS A 99 0.20 11.11 9.07
N ASP A 100 0.13 11.32 10.38
CA ASP A 100 1.21 11.96 11.12
C ASP A 100 2.26 10.92 11.46
N ASN A 101 3.48 11.17 10.98
CA ASN A 101 4.65 10.34 11.24
C ASN A 101 5.60 10.99 12.25
N THR A 102 5.28 12.19 12.71
CA THR A 102 6.14 12.96 13.61
C THR A 102 5.71 12.74 15.05
N THR A 103 6.68 12.78 15.97
CA THR A 103 6.42 12.75 17.41
C THR A 103 6.16 14.15 17.98
N GLN A 104 6.33 15.19 17.15
CA GLN A 104 6.15 16.59 17.52
C GLN A 104 5.10 17.22 16.62
N THR A 105 3.90 17.40 17.16
CA THR A 105 2.86 18.18 16.51
C THR A 105 3.13 19.68 16.75
N PRO A 106 3.12 20.52 15.71
CA PRO A 106 3.21 21.96 15.88
C PRO A 106 2.03 22.47 16.73
N ASN A 107 2.27 23.49 17.55
CA ASN A 107 1.26 24.13 18.40
C ASN A 107 1.18 25.64 18.05
N PRO A 108 0.05 26.14 17.52
CA PRO A 108 -1.20 25.43 17.27
C PRO A 108 -1.10 24.45 16.09
N GLU A 109 -1.87 23.37 16.14
CA GLU A 109 -1.86 22.34 15.10
C GLU A 109 -2.59 22.86 13.85
N PRO A 110 -1.90 23.11 12.71
CA PRO A 110 -2.49 23.81 11.56
C PRO A 110 -3.70 23.10 10.93
N ILE A 111 -3.84 21.80 11.14
CA ILE A 111 -4.96 21.01 10.63
C ILE A 111 -6.28 21.27 11.37
N GLN A 112 -6.23 21.75 12.63
CA GLN A 112 -7.41 21.91 13.49
C GLN A 112 -8.39 22.96 12.99
N GLN A 113 -7.90 24.00 12.30
CA GLN A 113 -8.76 25.03 11.69
C GLN A 113 -9.73 24.46 10.64
N PHE A 114 -9.46 23.24 10.16
CA PHE A 114 -10.27 22.54 9.16
C PHE A 114 -11.10 21.39 9.74
N PHE A 115 -11.27 21.36 11.07
CA PHE A 115 -12.13 20.41 11.78
C PHE A 115 -11.88 18.94 11.38
N PRO A 116 -10.66 18.42 11.60
CA PRO A 116 -10.27 17.09 11.13
C PRO A 116 -11.10 15.99 11.80
N THR A 117 -11.45 14.96 11.04
CA THR A 117 -12.00 13.71 11.60
C THR A 117 -10.85 12.73 11.83
N ALA A 118 -10.54 12.44 13.09
CA ALA A 118 -9.49 11.47 13.45
C ALA A 118 -9.99 10.02 13.34
N PHE A 119 -9.13 9.14 12.82
CA PHE A 119 -9.34 7.70 12.73
C PHE A 119 -8.18 6.96 13.38
N THR A 120 -8.50 5.84 14.05
CA THR A 120 -7.50 4.91 14.57
C THR A 120 -7.76 3.54 13.94
N SER A 121 -6.77 3.01 13.24
CA SER A 121 -6.84 1.67 12.65
C SER A 121 -6.62 0.63 13.76
N THR A 122 -7.70 -0.03 14.17
CA THR A 122 -7.64 -1.08 15.19
C THR A 122 -7.25 -2.42 14.56
N PRO A 123 -6.37 -3.22 15.20
CA PRO A 123 -6.05 -4.55 14.71
C PRO A 123 -7.29 -5.45 14.74
N ILE A 124 -7.53 -6.15 13.63
CA ILE A 124 -8.48 -7.24 13.55
C ILE A 124 -7.67 -8.53 13.64
N ALA A 125 -7.87 -9.28 14.73
CA ALA A 125 -7.19 -10.54 14.95
C ALA A 125 -8.16 -11.72 14.74
N SER A 126 -7.73 -12.71 13.98
CA SER A 126 -8.38 -14.02 13.87
C SER A 126 -7.46 -15.06 14.50
N GLN A 127 -7.95 -15.66 15.59
CA GLN A 127 -7.20 -16.65 16.36
C GLN A 127 -7.51 -18.07 15.88
N ASP A 128 -6.52 -18.95 16.03
CA ASP A 128 -6.63 -20.39 15.88
C ASP A 128 -7.30 -20.84 14.57
N LEU A 129 -6.93 -20.20 13.47
CA LEU A 129 -7.38 -20.61 12.14
C LEU A 129 -6.74 -21.95 11.79
N ALA A 130 -7.53 -23.02 11.83
CA ALA A 130 -7.11 -24.34 11.36
C ALA A 130 -7.03 -24.33 9.83
N VAL A 131 -5.82 -24.52 9.30
CA VAL A 131 -5.53 -24.51 7.87
C VAL A 131 -4.65 -25.68 7.47
N LEU A 132 -4.75 -26.11 6.22
CA LEU A 132 -3.74 -26.92 5.57
C LEU A 132 -2.62 -26.00 5.10
N GLN A 133 -1.40 -26.25 5.59
CA GLN A 133 -0.22 -25.46 5.26
C GLN A 133 0.61 -26.16 4.18
N PRO A 134 0.97 -25.48 3.09
CA PRO A 134 1.91 -26.00 2.11
C PRO A 134 3.35 -25.98 2.66
N ASN A 135 4.30 -26.47 1.87
CA ASN A 135 5.70 -26.19 2.16
C ASN A 135 5.96 -24.69 1.93
N LEU A 136 6.43 -24.00 2.98
CA LEU A 136 6.70 -22.56 2.96
C LEU A 136 8.19 -22.25 2.78
N ASP A 137 9.01 -23.26 2.49
CA ASP A 137 10.41 -23.09 2.16
C ASP A 137 10.70 -23.52 0.72
N VAL A 138 11.61 -22.79 0.08
CA VAL A 138 12.07 -23.08 -1.28
C VAL A 138 13.00 -24.28 -1.25
N ASP A 139 12.80 -25.20 -2.18
CA ASP A 139 13.66 -26.37 -2.35
C ASP A 139 15.14 -25.94 -2.48
N PRO A 140 16.08 -26.51 -1.70
CA PRO A 140 17.50 -26.22 -1.83
C PRO A 140 18.05 -26.41 -3.24
N GLU A 141 17.53 -27.35 -4.03
CA GLU A 141 17.96 -27.58 -5.42
C GLU A 141 17.64 -26.39 -6.32
N VAL A 142 16.44 -25.81 -6.18
CA VAL A 142 16.00 -24.62 -6.91
C VAL A 142 16.93 -23.43 -6.63
N LEU A 143 17.37 -23.27 -5.38
CA LEU A 143 18.32 -22.21 -5.00
C LEU A 143 19.73 -22.49 -5.52
N ALA A 144 20.18 -23.74 -5.49
CA ALA A 144 21.50 -24.13 -5.97
C ALA A 144 21.64 -23.95 -7.49
N GLU A 145 20.57 -24.24 -8.24
CA GLU A 145 20.52 -24.10 -9.70
C GLU A 145 20.14 -22.68 -10.16
N ASN A 146 19.71 -21.82 -9.22
CA ASN A 146 19.19 -20.49 -9.50
C ASN A 146 18.04 -20.54 -10.54
N ASP A 147 17.16 -21.53 -10.38
CA ASP A 147 16.02 -21.74 -11.27
C ASP A 147 14.95 -20.67 -11.00
N ARG A 148 14.91 -19.68 -11.89
CA ARG A 148 13.99 -18.57 -11.82
C ARG A 148 12.53 -18.99 -12.00
N GLU A 149 12.25 -19.95 -12.87
CA GLU A 149 10.88 -20.37 -13.16
C GLU A 149 10.28 -21.08 -11.93
N ALA A 150 11.06 -21.97 -11.31
CA ALA A 150 10.65 -22.61 -10.06
C ALA A 150 10.47 -21.61 -8.91
N LEU A 151 11.32 -20.57 -8.82
CA LEU A 151 11.14 -19.49 -7.84
C LEU A 151 9.85 -18.69 -8.06
N GLU A 152 9.54 -18.34 -9.31
CA GLU A 152 8.31 -17.62 -9.68
C GLU A 152 7.06 -18.48 -9.41
N TYR A 153 7.13 -19.79 -9.69
CA TYR A 153 6.07 -20.74 -9.36
C TYR A 153 5.84 -20.85 -7.84
N PHE A 154 6.90 -21.05 -7.06
CA PHE A 154 6.82 -21.08 -5.60
C PHE A 154 6.21 -19.80 -5.01
N ALA A 155 6.64 -18.64 -5.50
CA ALA A 155 6.12 -17.35 -5.04
C ALA A 155 4.63 -17.18 -5.37
N THR A 156 4.21 -17.64 -6.55
CA THR A 156 2.81 -17.60 -6.99
C THR A 156 1.91 -18.48 -6.12
N GLU A 157 2.28 -19.75 -5.92
CA GLU A 157 1.53 -20.70 -5.09
C GLU A 157 1.46 -20.23 -3.62
N SER A 158 2.58 -19.75 -3.08
CA SER A 158 2.64 -19.19 -1.72
C SER A 158 1.74 -17.95 -1.57
N TYR A 159 1.78 -17.06 -2.56
CA TYR A 159 0.95 -15.86 -2.56
C TYR A 159 -0.54 -16.18 -2.69
N GLU A 160 -0.92 -17.14 -3.53
CA GLU A 160 -2.31 -17.56 -3.67
C GLU A 160 -2.84 -18.14 -2.35
N TRP A 161 -2.09 -19.03 -1.72
CA TRP A 161 -2.46 -19.60 -0.42
C TRP A 161 -2.59 -18.53 0.68
N LEU A 162 -1.62 -17.61 0.79
CA LEU A 162 -1.68 -16.47 1.72
C LEU A 162 -2.88 -15.56 1.43
N SER A 163 -3.22 -15.36 0.15
CA SER A 163 -4.39 -14.58 -0.26
C SER A 163 -5.69 -15.25 0.17
N LEU A 164 -5.81 -16.57 0.07
CA LEU A 164 -6.97 -17.31 0.56
C LEU A 164 -7.13 -17.21 2.09
N ILE A 165 -6.01 -17.21 2.83
CA ILE A 165 -6.01 -16.91 4.28
C ILE A 165 -6.50 -15.49 4.53
N ARG A 166 -5.99 -14.50 3.77
CA ARG A 166 -6.41 -13.10 3.86
C ARG A 166 -7.92 -12.96 3.64
N LEU A 167 -8.48 -13.69 2.67
CA LEU A 167 -9.90 -13.70 2.34
C LEU A 167 -10.76 -14.57 3.28
N ALA A 168 -10.17 -15.22 4.29
CA ALA A 168 -10.84 -16.19 5.16
C ALA A 168 -11.57 -17.30 4.37
N SER A 169 -10.98 -17.70 3.24
CA SER A 169 -11.57 -18.66 2.32
C SER A 169 -11.68 -20.05 2.98
N PRO A 170 -12.78 -20.80 2.76
CA PRO A 170 -12.90 -22.18 3.22
C PRO A 170 -11.91 -23.13 2.53
N ARG A 171 -11.36 -22.75 1.36
CA ARG A 171 -10.47 -23.59 0.54
C ARG A 171 -9.17 -24.01 1.22
N VAL A 172 -8.72 -23.29 2.24
CA VAL A 172 -7.51 -23.64 3.00
C VAL A 172 -7.83 -24.47 4.25
N LYS A 173 -9.09 -24.83 4.51
CA LYS A 173 -9.47 -25.60 5.70
C LYS A 173 -9.22 -27.12 5.50
N PRO A 174 -8.79 -27.86 6.54
CA PRO A 174 -8.51 -29.31 6.46
C PRO A 174 -9.67 -30.19 5.99
N ARG A 175 -10.91 -29.78 6.25
CA ARG A 175 -12.12 -30.55 5.93
C ARG A 175 -12.98 -29.85 4.90
N ASP A 176 -12.34 -29.13 3.99
CA ASP A 176 -13.05 -28.52 2.89
C ASP A 176 -13.55 -29.58 1.91
N SER A 177 -14.83 -29.52 1.57
CA SER A 177 -15.51 -30.52 0.74
C SER A 177 -16.19 -29.85 -0.46
N ILE A 178 -15.47 -28.96 -1.13
CA ILE A 178 -16.00 -28.27 -2.30
C ILE A 178 -16.17 -29.24 -3.47
N ASP A 179 -17.24 -29.05 -4.23
CA ASP A 179 -17.42 -29.71 -5.51
C ASP A 179 -16.26 -29.32 -6.46
N PRO A 180 -15.50 -30.29 -7.01
CA PRO A 180 -14.42 -30.02 -7.96
C PRO A 180 -14.85 -29.25 -9.22
N TYR A 181 -16.14 -29.29 -9.57
CA TYR A 181 -16.71 -28.47 -10.65
C TYR A 181 -16.70 -26.97 -10.30
N LEU A 182 -16.83 -26.61 -9.01
CA LEU A 182 -16.85 -25.23 -8.53
C LEU A 182 -15.44 -24.69 -8.22
N SER A 183 -14.55 -25.53 -7.70
CA SER A 183 -13.17 -25.15 -7.38
C SER A 183 -12.25 -26.34 -7.49
N ARG A 184 -11.18 -26.18 -8.27
CA ARG A 184 -10.10 -27.17 -8.38
C ARG A 184 -8.89 -26.81 -7.51
N TYR A 185 -8.94 -25.67 -6.81
CA TYR A 185 -7.88 -25.28 -5.91
C TYR A 185 -7.64 -26.36 -4.85
N CYS A 186 -6.39 -26.76 -4.69
CA CYS A 186 -5.89 -27.57 -3.60
C CYS A 186 -4.69 -26.86 -2.98
N VAL A 187 -4.44 -27.10 -1.68
CA VAL A 187 -3.25 -26.54 -1.03
C VAL A 187 -2.00 -27.15 -1.69
N PRO A 188 -1.00 -26.32 -2.06
CA PRO A 188 0.16 -26.82 -2.79
C PRO A 188 0.96 -27.88 -2.02
N GLY A 189 1.38 -28.94 -2.73
CA GLY A 189 2.26 -29.99 -2.25
C GLY A 189 1.55 -31.22 -1.65
N ASP A 190 2.20 -32.38 -1.76
CA ASP A 190 1.63 -33.69 -1.37
C ASP A 190 1.54 -33.91 0.16
N LYS A 191 2.21 -33.06 0.95
CA LYS A 191 2.35 -33.20 2.41
C LYS A 191 1.78 -31.99 3.16
N ALA A 192 0.67 -31.42 2.69
CA ALA A 192 0.04 -30.31 3.40
C ALA A 192 -0.32 -30.74 4.84
N GLN A 193 0.20 -30.02 5.83
CA GLN A 193 -0.01 -30.35 7.24
C GLN A 193 -1.10 -29.46 7.83
N GLU A 194 -1.97 -30.06 8.65
CA GLU A 194 -2.91 -29.27 9.44
C GLU A 194 -2.14 -28.49 10.51
N THR A 195 -2.33 -27.18 10.52
CA THR A 195 -1.71 -26.27 11.48
C THR A 195 -2.71 -25.21 11.94
N LYS A 196 -2.37 -24.51 13.02
CA LYS A 196 -3.11 -23.36 13.50
C LYS A 196 -2.31 -22.10 13.26
N ILE A 197 -2.89 -21.16 12.53
CA ILE A 197 -2.28 -19.85 12.28
C ILE A 197 -3.04 -18.74 13.00
N ARG A 198 -2.33 -17.66 13.28
CA ARG A 198 -2.91 -16.40 13.76
C ARG A 198 -2.78 -15.36 12.66
N LYS A 199 -3.89 -14.73 12.29
CA LYS A 199 -3.92 -13.62 11.35
C LYS A 199 -4.20 -12.34 12.12
N ILE A 200 -3.40 -11.31 11.87
CA ILE A 200 -3.66 -9.95 12.35
C ILE A 200 -3.65 -9.02 11.15
N SER A 201 -4.70 -8.21 10.98
CA SER A 201 -4.83 -7.27 9.89
C SER A 201 -5.21 -5.88 10.38
N TRP A 202 -4.71 -4.87 9.68
CA TRP A 202 -5.08 -3.46 9.88
C TRP A 202 -5.59 -2.90 8.57
N GLU A 203 -6.61 -2.06 8.63
CA GLU A 203 -7.17 -1.35 7.48
C GLU A 203 -7.20 0.15 7.76
N GLY A 204 -6.90 0.94 6.74
CA GLY A 204 -6.86 2.40 6.83
C GLY A 204 -5.66 3.01 6.10
N PHE A 205 -5.38 4.28 6.40
CA PHE A 205 -4.26 5.01 5.82
C PHE A 205 -3.05 4.94 6.76
N MET A 206 -2.04 4.17 6.36
CA MET A 206 -0.86 3.85 7.18
C MET A 206 0.41 4.26 6.47
N SER A 207 1.42 4.66 7.23
CA SER A 207 2.71 5.06 6.67
C SER A 207 3.70 3.91 6.55
N THR A 208 4.65 4.05 5.63
CA THR A 208 5.75 3.08 5.46
C THR A 208 6.58 2.94 6.74
N GLN A 209 6.72 4.01 7.53
CA GLN A 209 7.44 3.98 8.82
C GLN A 209 6.73 3.09 9.84
N TRP A 210 5.40 3.15 9.90
CA TRP A 210 4.62 2.24 10.75
C TRP A 210 4.77 0.79 10.30
N LEU A 211 4.68 0.52 8.99
CA LEU A 211 4.86 -0.84 8.44
C LEU A 211 6.25 -1.40 8.77
N HIS A 212 7.29 -0.59 8.63
CA HIS A 212 8.65 -0.96 9.00
C HIS A 212 8.76 -1.25 10.51
N GLY A 213 8.18 -0.40 11.35
CA GLY A 213 8.12 -0.64 12.80
C GLY A 213 7.43 -1.96 13.14
N LEU A 214 6.30 -2.25 12.49
CA LEU A 214 5.60 -3.53 12.66
C LEU A 214 6.47 -4.73 12.25
N LEU A 215 7.20 -4.64 11.15
CA LEU A 215 8.12 -5.70 10.74
C LEU A 215 9.20 -5.95 11.81
N MET A 216 9.79 -4.87 12.36
CA MET A 216 10.79 -4.99 13.43
C MET A 216 10.20 -5.60 14.71
N ASP A 217 8.99 -5.20 15.09
CA ASP A 217 8.29 -5.77 16.24
C ASP A 217 8.01 -7.27 16.04
N VAL A 218 7.56 -7.67 14.85
CA VAL A 218 7.34 -9.08 14.49
C VAL A 218 8.65 -9.87 14.56
N LEU A 219 9.74 -9.33 14.02
CA LEU A 219 11.06 -9.97 14.07
C LEU A 219 11.58 -10.15 15.50
N ALA A 220 11.31 -9.20 16.39
CA ALA A 220 11.73 -9.25 17.79
C ALA A 220 10.91 -10.27 18.60
N VAL A 221 9.63 -10.43 18.29
CA VAL A 221 8.70 -11.29 19.05
C VAL A 221 8.64 -12.73 18.52
N CYS A 222 8.74 -12.93 17.20
CA CYS A 222 8.60 -14.24 16.59
C CYS A 222 9.90 -15.07 16.68
N PRO A 223 9.89 -16.26 17.32
CA PRO A 223 11.08 -17.10 17.46
C PRO A 223 11.74 -17.42 16.11
N SER A 224 13.06 -17.56 16.10
CA SER A 224 13.86 -17.71 14.87
C SER A 224 13.49 -18.92 13.99
N GLY A 225 12.92 -19.99 14.56
CA GLY A 225 12.46 -21.17 13.82
C GLY A 225 11.01 -21.09 13.34
N THR A 226 10.25 -20.06 13.73
CA THR A 226 8.83 -19.92 13.38
C THR A 226 8.69 -19.09 12.11
N TRP A 227 7.88 -19.58 11.17
CA TRP A 227 7.56 -18.82 9.96
C TRP A 227 6.60 -17.67 10.27
N PHE A 228 6.68 -16.59 9.50
CA PHE A 228 5.64 -15.54 9.48
C PHE A 228 5.54 -14.93 8.08
N SER A 229 4.37 -14.39 7.75
CA SER A 229 4.18 -13.58 6.56
C SER A 229 3.65 -12.19 6.94
N LEU A 230 4.26 -11.16 6.37
CA LEU A 230 3.82 -9.77 6.46
C LEU A 230 3.48 -9.29 5.05
N GLY A 231 2.22 -8.92 4.84
CA GLY A 231 1.74 -8.35 3.59
C GLY A 231 1.29 -6.90 3.75
N ALA A 232 1.51 -6.09 2.73
CA ALA A 232 1.00 -4.72 2.65
C ALA A 232 0.41 -4.46 1.25
N THR A 233 -0.81 -3.93 1.21
CA THR A 233 -1.54 -3.61 -0.01
C THR A 233 -1.76 -2.10 -0.07
N CYS A 234 -1.37 -1.46 -1.17
CA CYS A 234 -1.52 -0.03 -1.38
C CYS A 234 -2.91 0.34 -1.91
N PHE A 235 -3.28 1.62 -1.82
CA PHE A 235 -4.48 2.14 -2.50
C PHE A 235 -4.35 1.99 -4.01
N SER A 236 -5.44 1.59 -4.68
CA SER A 236 -5.50 1.52 -6.14
C SER A 236 -5.37 2.90 -6.76
N LYS A 237 -4.42 3.09 -7.68
CA LYS A 237 -4.16 4.40 -8.34
C LYS A 237 -5.01 4.63 -9.59
N SER A 238 -5.57 3.58 -10.18
CA SER A 238 -6.26 3.63 -11.47
C SER A 238 -7.59 2.87 -11.47
N ILE A 239 -7.52 1.54 -11.59
CA ILE A 239 -8.65 0.64 -11.72
C ILE A 239 -8.96 0.05 -10.33
N PRO A 240 -10.23 0.06 -9.89
CA PRO A 240 -10.62 -0.66 -8.68
C PRO A 240 -10.17 -2.12 -8.77
N GLY A 241 -9.39 -2.59 -7.79
CA GLY A 241 -8.88 -3.96 -7.75
C GLY A 241 -7.45 -4.13 -8.27
N THR A 242 -6.80 -3.10 -8.82
CA THR A 242 -5.36 -3.14 -9.09
C THR A 242 -4.60 -2.26 -8.09
N SER A 243 -3.85 -2.92 -7.20
CA SER A 243 -3.03 -2.29 -6.17
C SER A 243 -1.62 -2.85 -6.20
N ASP A 244 -0.65 -1.99 -5.88
CA ASP A 244 0.70 -2.45 -5.59
C ASP A 244 0.66 -3.23 -4.26
N GLU A 245 1.22 -4.44 -4.24
CA GLU A 245 1.31 -5.28 -3.05
C GLU A 245 2.75 -5.71 -2.79
N LEU A 246 3.10 -5.81 -1.51
CA LEU A 246 4.37 -6.33 -1.03
C LEU A 246 4.07 -7.48 -0.07
N THR A 247 4.75 -8.61 -0.24
CA THR A 247 4.73 -9.70 0.73
C THR A 247 6.16 -10.06 1.13
N ILE A 248 6.37 -10.19 2.43
CA ILE A 248 7.59 -10.71 3.04
C ILE A 248 7.22 -12.00 3.77
N LEU A 249 7.98 -13.07 3.52
CA LEU A 249 7.82 -14.36 4.17
C LEU A 249 9.16 -14.77 4.79
N ARG A 250 9.17 -15.07 6.09
CA ARG A 250 10.26 -15.82 6.72
C ARG A 250 9.86 -17.30 6.70
N PRO A 251 10.57 -18.18 5.98
CA PRO A 251 10.30 -19.62 5.98
C PRO A 251 10.57 -20.23 7.36
N PRO A 252 10.09 -21.45 7.63
CA PRO A 252 10.42 -22.17 8.86
C PRO A 252 11.90 -22.53 8.93
N ASN A 253 12.42 -22.78 10.14
CA ASN A 253 13.74 -23.37 10.43
C ASN A 253 15.01 -22.56 10.05
N GLU A 254 14.92 -21.47 9.28
CA GLU A 254 16.07 -20.63 8.94
C GLU A 254 15.90 -19.17 9.38
N ALA A 255 16.56 -18.81 10.49
CA ALA A 255 16.45 -17.50 11.15
C ALA A 255 16.82 -16.29 10.27
N GLY A 256 17.64 -16.51 9.24
CA GLY A 256 18.22 -15.47 8.39
C GLY A 256 17.69 -15.43 6.96
N LYS A 257 16.80 -16.36 6.57
CA LYS A 257 16.26 -16.42 5.22
C LYS A 257 14.96 -15.62 5.14
N TYR A 258 14.82 -14.82 4.10
CA TYR A 258 13.62 -14.04 3.83
C TYR A 258 13.31 -14.09 2.34
N LEU A 259 12.04 -14.33 2.03
CA LEU A 259 11.51 -14.27 0.69
C LEU A 259 10.67 -13.01 0.58
N MET A 260 10.83 -12.29 -0.54
CA MET A 260 10.10 -11.07 -0.81
C MET A 260 9.65 -11.07 -2.26
N TRP A 261 8.39 -10.74 -2.49
CA TRP A 261 7.88 -10.50 -3.83
C TRP A 261 6.94 -9.30 -3.84
N GLU A 262 6.91 -8.64 -4.99
CA GLU A 262 6.11 -7.46 -5.26
C GLU A 262 5.14 -7.74 -6.40
N ILE A 263 3.88 -7.35 -6.22
CA ILE A 263 2.89 -7.32 -7.28
C ILE A 263 2.73 -5.86 -7.67
N LYS A 264 3.01 -5.54 -8.93
CA LYS A 264 2.87 -4.18 -9.45
C LYS A 264 1.59 -4.10 -10.26
N ALA A 265 0.74 -3.13 -9.93
CA ALA A 265 -0.41 -2.85 -10.76
C ALA A 265 0.07 -2.40 -12.15
N SER A 266 -0.49 -2.98 -13.21
CA SER A 266 -0.19 -2.56 -14.58
C SER A 266 -0.57 -1.08 -14.74
N THR A 267 0.43 -0.26 -15.08
CA THR A 267 0.28 1.19 -15.32
C THR A 267 -0.44 1.51 -16.62
#